data_AF-A0A7Y9IW80-F1
#
_entry.id   AF-A0A7Y9IW80-F1
#
_cell.length_a   1.000
_cell.length_b   1.000
_cell.length_c   1.000
_cell.angle_alpha   90.00
_cell.angle_beta   90.00
_cell.angle_gamma   90.00
#
_symmetry.space_group_name_H-M   'P 1'
#
loop_
_entity.id
_entity.type
_entity.pdbx_description
1 polymer ?
#
loop_
_entity_poly.entity_id
_entity_poly.type
_entity_poly.pdbx_seq_one_letter_code
_entity_poly.pdbx_strand_id
1 'polypeptide(L)'
;MADDKTQKPSKPRGFAAMDAKRQREIASLGGQTAHRLGKAHRFSVEEARAAGAAGHRTRKQQQEKAAGGSMSAAESDASSDADEETESSIEAAHAEK
;
A
#
# COMPACT_ATOMS: atom_id res chain seq x y z
N MET A 1 35.78 -13.35 -22.24
CA MET A 1 35.78 -13.12 -20.78
C MET A 1 34.49 -12.42 -20.43
N ALA A 2 33.67 -12.98 -19.53
CA ALA A 2 32.44 -12.35 -19.06
C ALA A 2 32.77 -11.34 -17.95
N ASP A 3 32.32 -10.10 -18.11
CA ASP A 3 32.41 -9.06 -17.08
C ASP A 3 31.44 -9.36 -15.92
N ASP A 4 31.98 -9.85 -14.82
CA ASP A 4 31.30 -9.95 -13.53
C ASP A 4 31.08 -8.55 -12.96
N LYS A 5 29.91 -7.97 -13.23
CA LYS A 5 29.46 -6.68 -12.69
C LYS A 5 29.06 -6.85 -11.22
N THR A 6 30.03 -7.11 -10.35
CA THR A 6 29.87 -6.95 -8.90
C THR A 6 29.80 -5.45 -8.57
N GLN A 7 28.60 -4.89 -8.67
CA GLN A 7 28.33 -3.51 -8.31
C GLN A 7 28.57 -3.33 -6.80
N LYS A 8 29.67 -2.68 -6.43
CA LYS A 8 29.97 -2.28 -5.06
C LYS A 8 28.79 -1.46 -4.51
N PRO A 9 28.19 -1.82 -3.35
CA PRO A 9 27.04 -1.09 -2.83
C PRO A 9 27.43 0.36 -2.57
N SER A 10 26.82 1.28 -3.31
CA SER A 10 27.05 2.71 -3.14
C SER A 10 26.37 3.20 -1.85
N LYS A 11 27.01 4.13 -1.14
CA LYS A 11 26.42 4.74 0.07
C LYS A 11 25.12 5.45 -0.32
N PRO A 12 24.02 5.29 0.45
CA PRO A 12 22.77 5.97 0.17
C PRO A 12 22.98 7.49 0.23
N ARG A 13 22.28 8.24 -0.65
CA ARG A 13 22.35 9.70 -0.74
C ARG A 13 20.94 10.27 -0.93
N GLY A 14 20.76 11.54 -0.58
CA GLY A 14 19.49 12.25 -0.76
C GLY A 14 18.36 11.60 0.04
N PHE A 15 17.22 11.37 -0.62
CA PHE A 15 16.03 10.78 0.00
C PHE A 15 16.31 9.42 0.65
N ALA A 16 17.11 8.57 -0.01
CA ALA A 16 17.45 7.24 0.49
C ALA A 16 18.37 7.24 1.72
N ALA A 17 19.08 8.36 1.98
CA ALA A 17 19.95 8.50 3.15
C ALA A 17 19.22 9.03 4.39
N MET A 18 17.97 9.48 4.26
CA MET A 18 17.18 10.02 5.36
C MET A 18 16.66 8.89 6.27
N ASP A 19 16.21 9.26 7.48
CA ASP A 19 15.52 8.33 8.38
C ASP A 19 14.21 7.83 7.77
N ALA A 20 13.86 6.57 8.03
CA ALA A 20 12.66 5.94 7.47
C ALA A 20 11.36 6.70 7.82
N LYS A 21 11.28 7.27 9.04
CA LYS A 21 10.15 8.11 9.46
C LYS A 21 10.03 9.35 8.58
N ARG A 22 11.14 10.03 8.32
CA ARG A 22 11.18 11.24 7.50
C ARG A 22 10.87 10.95 6.04
N GLN A 23 11.37 9.83 5.50
CA GLN A 23 11.04 9.37 4.15
C GLN A 23 9.53 9.15 4.00
N ARG A 24 8.91 8.47 4.97
CA ARG A 24 7.46 8.22 4.97
C ARG A 24 6.66 9.52 5.03
N GLU A 25 7.01 10.43 5.92
CA GLU A 25 6.37 11.75 6.01
C GLU A 25 6.41 12.49 4.67
N ILE A 26 7.59 12.57 4.04
CA ILE A 26 7.75 13.26 2.74
C ILE A 26 6.98 12.53 1.64
N ALA A 27 7.01 11.20 1.60
CA ALA A 27 6.26 10.41 0.62
C ALA A 27 4.74 10.63 0.76
N SER A 28 4.23 10.56 1.99
CA SER A 28 2.82 10.84 2.32
C SER A 28 2.42 12.26 1.90
N LEU A 29 3.26 13.25 2.21
CA LEU A 29 3.02 14.65 1.82
C LEU A 29 3.02 14.84 0.30
N GLY A 30 3.88 14.15 -0.44
CA GLY A 30 3.94 14.23 -1.89
C GLY A 30 2.63 13.79 -2.56
N GLY A 31 2.10 12.65 -2.15
CA GLY A 31 0.81 12.14 -2.64
C GLY A 31 -0.36 13.05 -2.29
N GLN A 32 -0.46 13.46 -1.02
CA GLN A 32 -1.52 14.37 -0.56
C GLN A 32 -1.48 15.71 -1.30
N THR A 33 -0.29 16.23 -1.55
CA THR A 33 -0.10 17.49 -2.26
C THR A 33 -0.55 17.36 -3.72
N ALA A 34 -0.22 16.27 -4.40
CA ALA A 34 -0.64 16.06 -5.78
C ALA A 34 -2.18 16.00 -5.93
N HIS A 35 -2.87 15.38 -4.98
CA HIS A 35 -4.33 15.38 -4.92
C HIS A 35 -4.90 16.76 -4.61
N ARG A 36 -4.32 17.47 -3.63
CA ARG A 36 -4.75 18.83 -3.25
C ARG A 36 -4.58 19.83 -4.40
N LEU A 37 -3.47 19.74 -5.12
CA LEU A 37 -3.17 20.59 -6.28
C LEU A 37 -3.93 20.18 -7.54
N GLY A 38 -4.71 19.09 -7.53
CA GLY A 38 -5.43 18.59 -8.70
C GLY A 38 -4.53 18.10 -9.83
N LYS A 39 -3.24 17.84 -9.56
CA LYS A 39 -2.32 17.23 -10.55
C LYS A 39 -2.55 15.73 -10.67
N ALA A 40 -3.05 15.09 -9.61
CA ALA A 40 -3.41 13.68 -9.61
C ALA A 40 -4.83 13.45 -10.14
N HIS A 41 -5.06 12.28 -10.74
CA HIS A 41 -6.39 11.82 -11.11
C HIS A 41 -7.26 11.63 -9.86
N ARG A 42 -8.54 11.99 -9.98
CA ARG A 42 -9.55 11.80 -8.94
C ARG A 42 -10.55 10.76 -9.44
N PHE A 43 -10.65 9.66 -8.72
CA PHE A 43 -11.64 8.63 -9.01
C PHE A 43 -12.96 8.98 -8.33
N SER A 44 -14.06 8.74 -9.04
CA SER A 44 -15.37 8.68 -8.38
C SER A 44 -15.46 7.39 -7.55
N VAL A 45 -16.36 7.36 -6.57
CA VAL A 45 -16.59 6.16 -5.73
C VAL A 45 -16.98 4.95 -6.59
N GLU A 46 -17.80 5.19 -7.61
CA GLU A 46 -18.23 4.15 -8.55
C GLU A 46 -17.05 3.61 -9.37
N GLU A 47 -16.20 4.49 -9.90
CA GLU A 47 -15.03 4.11 -10.69
C GLU A 47 -14.00 3.36 -9.85
N ALA A 48 -13.74 3.82 -8.63
CA ALA A 48 -12.84 3.14 -7.69
C ALA A 48 -13.35 1.72 -7.36
N ARG A 49 -14.66 1.58 -7.13
CA ARG A 49 -15.29 0.27 -6.88
C ARG A 49 -15.20 -0.64 -8.11
N ALA A 50 -15.48 -0.13 -9.30
CA ALA A 50 -15.40 -0.90 -10.54
C ALA A 50 -13.97 -1.40 -10.82
N ALA A 51 -12.97 -0.53 -10.64
CA ALA A 51 -11.55 -0.86 -10.79
C ALA A 51 -11.09 -1.89 -9.74
N GLY A 52 -11.46 -1.70 -8.47
CA GLY A 52 -11.18 -2.66 -7.41
C GLY A 52 -11.80 -4.04 -7.70
N ALA A 53 -13.08 -4.07 -8.09
CA ALA A 53 -13.76 -5.30 -8.47
C ALA A 53 -13.09 -5.99 -9.68
N ALA A 54 -12.63 -5.23 -10.67
CA ALA A 54 -11.86 -5.77 -11.79
C ALA A 54 -10.57 -6.45 -11.32
N GLY A 55 -9.81 -5.79 -10.43
CA GLY A 55 -8.59 -6.37 -9.85
C GLY A 55 -8.84 -7.67 -9.08
N HIS A 56 -9.87 -7.71 -8.23
CA HIS A 56 -10.24 -8.93 -7.50
C HIS A 56 -10.65 -10.08 -8.43
N ARG A 57 -11.44 -9.80 -9.48
CA ARG A 57 -11.82 -10.80 -10.50
C ARG A 57 -10.59 -11.38 -11.19
N THR A 58 -9.64 -10.54 -11.59
CA THR A 58 -8.40 -10.98 -12.22
C THR A 58 -7.56 -11.84 -11.29
N ARG A 59 -7.40 -11.45 -10.02
CA ARG A 59 -6.67 -12.25 -9.02
C ARG A 59 -7.33 -13.61 -8.79
N LYS A 60 -8.66 -13.66 -8.68
CA LYS A 60 -9.40 -14.91 -8.53
C LYS A 60 -9.22 -15.83 -9.74
N GLN A 61 -9.33 -15.31 -10.96
CA GLN A 61 -9.09 -16.10 -12.18
C GLN A 61 -7.65 -16.62 -12.27
N GLN A 62 -6.66 -15.83 -11.84
CA GLN A 62 -5.27 -16.28 -11.77
C GLN A 62 -5.08 -17.38 -10.72
N GLN A 63 -5.71 -17.25 -9.56
CA GLN A 63 -5.70 -18.28 -8.52
C GLN A 63 -6.38 -19.57 -8.99
N GLU A 64 -7.52 -19.48 -9.67
CA GLU A 64 -8.21 -20.66 -10.23
C GLU A 64 -7.37 -21.34 -11.32
N LYS A 65 -6.72 -20.58 -12.18
CA LYS A 65 -5.78 -21.11 -13.19
C LYS A 65 -4.51 -21.71 -12.57
N ALA A 66 -4.02 -21.14 -11.46
CA ALA A 66 -2.86 -21.64 -10.72
C ALA A 66 -3.20 -22.86 -9.83
N ALA A 67 -4.42 -22.90 -9.28
CA ALA A 67 -4.93 -24.02 -8.48
C ALA A 67 -5.22 -25.26 -9.31
N GLY A 68 -5.42 -25.12 -10.62
CA GLY A 68 -5.39 -26.24 -11.58
C GLY A 68 -3.99 -26.84 -11.82
N GLY A 69 -2.93 -26.30 -11.21
CA GLY A 69 -1.54 -26.67 -11.49
C GLY A 69 -0.62 -26.92 -10.30
N SER A 70 -1.03 -26.73 -9.04
CA SER A 70 -0.20 -27.14 -7.89
C SER A 70 -0.99 -27.14 -6.59
N MET A 71 -1.27 -28.34 -6.07
CA MET A 71 -1.25 -28.56 -4.63
C MET A 71 0.22 -28.47 -4.19
N SER A 72 0.48 -27.76 -3.09
CA SER A 72 1.78 -27.58 -2.40
C SER A 72 2.64 -26.39 -2.83
N ALA A 73 2.48 -25.27 -2.13
CA ALA A 73 3.60 -24.55 -1.49
C ALA A 73 3.05 -23.41 -0.64
N ALA A 74 3.36 -23.47 0.65
CA ALA A 74 3.47 -22.35 1.57
C ALA A 74 2.20 -21.66 2.08
N GLU A 75 1.69 -22.22 3.18
CA GLU A 75 1.41 -21.52 4.44
C GLU A 75 1.12 -20.00 4.42
N SER A 76 -0.17 -19.70 4.62
CA SER A 76 -0.71 -18.68 5.51
C SER A 76 0.25 -17.64 6.12
N ASP A 77 0.31 -16.45 5.51
CA ASP A 77 0.42 -15.19 6.25
C ASP A 77 -0.86 -14.39 5.98
N ALA A 78 -1.91 -14.78 6.69
CA ALA A 78 -3.12 -13.98 6.84
C ALA A 78 -2.88 -13.06 8.04
N SER A 79 -2.17 -11.96 7.84
CA SER A 79 -2.30 -10.81 8.74
C SER A 79 -3.62 -10.12 8.40
N SER A 80 -4.62 -10.54 9.18
CA SER A 80 -5.97 -10.03 9.29
C SER A 80 -6.03 -8.50 9.23
N ASP A 81 -6.89 -8.02 8.33
CA ASP A 81 -7.75 -6.85 8.53
C ASP A 81 -8.17 -6.77 10.00
N ALA A 82 -7.49 -5.92 10.76
CA ALA A 82 -7.97 -5.44 12.04
C ALA A 82 -8.88 -4.25 11.74
N ASP A 83 -10.13 -4.58 11.45
CA ASP A 83 -11.28 -3.70 11.58
C ASP A 83 -11.38 -3.34 13.07
N GLU A 84 -10.67 -2.29 13.49
CA GLU A 84 -10.79 -1.73 14.84
C GLU A 84 -11.61 -0.44 14.77
N GLU A 85 -12.93 -0.67 14.91
CA GLU A 85 -13.95 0.25 15.39
C GLU A 85 -13.36 1.22 16.44
N THR A 86 -13.01 2.43 16.01
CA THR A 86 -12.69 3.55 16.92
C THR A 86 -13.80 4.59 16.88
N GLU A 87 -15.05 4.14 16.91
CA GLU A 87 -16.21 4.96 17.27
C GLU A 87 -16.58 4.73 18.75
N SER A 88 -15.73 5.15 19.70
CA SER A 88 -16.11 5.21 21.13
C SER A 88 -15.22 6.11 22.01
N SER A 89 -14.54 7.13 21.46
CA SER A 89 -13.76 8.09 22.28
C SER A 89 -14.01 9.57 21.99
N ILE A 90 -15.02 9.89 21.16
CA ILE A 90 -15.41 11.29 20.89
C ILE A 90 -16.61 11.72 21.76
N GLU A 91 -16.87 11.04 22.88
CA GLU A 91 -18.02 11.36 23.75
C GLU A 91 -17.63 11.46 25.24
N ALA A 92 -16.49 12.10 25.54
CA ALA A 92 -16.13 12.42 26.93
C ALA A 92 -15.35 13.74 27.13
N ALA A 93 -15.29 14.63 26.14
CA ALA A 93 -14.59 15.93 26.28
C ALA A 93 -15.48 17.17 26.06
N HIS A 94 -16.81 17.02 26.13
CA HIS A 94 -17.76 18.13 26.15
C HIS A 94 -18.83 17.93 27.22
N ALA A 95 -18.43 17.83 28.49
CA ALA A 95 -19.33 18.05 29.63
C ALA A 95 -18.54 18.48 30.88
N GLU A 96 -18.81 19.71 31.33
CA GLU A 96 -18.43 20.36 32.61
C GLU A 96 -16.92 20.54 32.89
N LYS A 97 -16.43 21.74 33.22
CA LYS A 97 -17.00 22.88 33.95
C LYS A 97 -16.24 24.15 33.61
#